data_AF-A0A1H4JAL8-F1
#
_entry.id   AF-A0A1H4JAL8-F1
#
_cell.length_a   1.000
_cell.length_b   1.000
_cell.length_c   1.000
_cell.angle_alpha   90.00
_cell.angle_beta   90.00
_cell.angle_gamma   90.00
#
_symmetry.space_group_name_H-M   'P 1'
#
loop_
_entity.id
_entity.type
_entity.pdbx_description
1 polymer ?
#
loop_
_entity_poly.entity_id
_entity_poly.type
_entity_poly.pdbx_seq_one_letter_code
_entity_poly.pdbx_strand_id
1 'polypeptide(L)'
;MQYFKYLFVFLAFLACKPEYTAQEIVDASIKNSGLNVLDNSELTFKFRNNSYSAHRNNGDYNYTRIAKSDSTVTKDVLSNKGFRRFINGEEVELTEKRVNQLSNSVNSVHYFSVLPYGLNDKAVIKKLLGSTSIKGIDYYKIEVTFNKVGGGDDFDDVFLYWFNKETLLLEYIAYKYHTSGGGIRFRDMKKEHGVNGTRFLDYQNLKPKSIDIDFYAIDKLYEEGSLLKVSDIELENIQLRQN
;
A
#
# COMPACT_ATOMS: atom_id res chain seq x y z
N MET A 1 -58.84 8.81 43.93
CA MET A 1 -57.46 9.33 43.76
C MET A 1 -56.67 8.32 42.92
N GLN A 2 -57.10 8.03 41.69
CA GLN A 2 -56.61 8.56 40.41
C GLN A 2 -55.07 8.68 40.24
N TYR A 3 -54.57 7.68 39.50
CA TYR A 3 -53.46 7.68 38.53
C TYR A 3 -52.00 7.60 38.99
N PHE A 4 -51.53 6.35 39.00
CA PHE A 4 -50.36 5.84 38.25
C PHE A 4 -49.77 6.85 37.24
N LYS A 5 -48.47 7.15 37.36
CA LYS A 5 -47.59 7.47 36.21
C LYS A 5 -46.13 7.36 36.62
N TYR A 6 -45.54 6.22 36.28
CA TYR A 6 -44.10 6.04 36.15
C TYR A 6 -43.58 6.98 35.06
N LEU A 7 -42.48 7.68 35.32
CA LEU A 7 -41.66 8.29 34.28
C LEU A 7 -40.21 7.84 34.48
N PHE A 8 -39.92 6.64 34.00
CA PHE A 8 -38.56 6.16 33.79
C PHE A 8 -38.05 6.83 32.51
N VAL A 9 -37.28 7.90 32.65
CA VAL A 9 -36.63 8.56 31.51
C VAL A 9 -35.45 7.68 31.09
N PHE A 10 -35.68 6.86 30.07
CA PHE A 10 -34.64 6.11 29.38
C PHE A 10 -33.88 7.11 28.49
N LEU A 11 -32.77 7.66 28.98
CA LEU A 11 -31.80 8.37 28.14
C LEU A 11 -31.09 7.33 27.26
N ALA A 12 -31.69 7.04 26.10
CA ALA A 12 -30.98 6.41 25.01
C ALA A 12 -29.98 7.44 24.45
N PHE A 13 -28.75 7.43 24.98
CA PHE A 13 -27.61 7.97 24.24
C PHE A 13 -27.40 7.08 23.01
N LEU A 14 -28.09 7.41 21.92
CA LEU A 14 -27.67 7.00 20.59
C LEU A 14 -26.33 7.68 20.34
N ALA A 15 -25.25 7.00 20.75
CA ALA A 15 -23.91 7.30 20.29
C ALA A 15 -23.90 7.06 18.78
N CYS A 16 -24.22 8.10 18.02
CA CYS A 16 -23.96 8.15 16.60
C CYS A 16 -22.43 8.06 16.47
N LYS A 17 -21.91 6.87 16.13
CA LYS A 17 -20.48 6.72 15.84
C LYS A 17 -20.14 7.69 14.71
N PRO A 18 -19.11 8.53 14.85
CA PRO A 18 -18.66 9.33 13.72
C PRO A 18 -18.30 8.37 12.58
N GLU A 19 -18.94 8.57 11.43
CA GLU A 19 -18.62 7.83 10.23
C GLU A 19 -17.34 8.43 9.67
N TYR A 20 -16.20 7.76 9.90
CA TYR A 20 -14.92 8.24 9.41
C TYR A 20 -14.95 8.40 7.89
N THR A 21 -14.39 9.50 7.41
CA THR A 21 -14.08 9.69 5.99
C THR A 21 -12.91 8.78 5.57
N ALA A 22 -12.78 8.52 4.27
CA ALA A 22 -11.65 7.76 3.73
C ALA A 22 -10.30 8.38 4.10
N GLN A 23 -10.23 9.72 4.16
CA GLN A 23 -9.02 10.45 4.51
C GLN A 23 -8.65 10.24 5.98
N GLU A 24 -9.61 10.37 6.90
CA GLU A 24 -9.37 10.15 8.34
C GLU A 24 -8.91 8.72 8.65
N ILE A 25 -9.45 7.72 7.94
CA ILE A 25 -9.02 6.32 8.09
C ILE A 25 -7.55 6.16 7.66
N VAL A 26 -7.18 6.71 6.51
CA VAL A 26 -5.81 6.63 6.00
C VAL A 26 -4.84 7.38 6.92
N ASP A 27 -5.19 8.59 7.35
CA ASP A 27 -4.35 9.39 8.27
C ASP A 27 -4.13 8.69 9.60
N ALA A 28 -5.20 8.12 10.18
CA ALA A 28 -5.10 7.32 11.38
C ALA A 28 -4.24 6.07 11.16
N SER A 29 -4.36 5.40 10.00
CA SER A 29 -3.54 4.23 9.68
C SER A 29 -2.05 4.56 9.58
N ILE A 30 -1.70 5.65 8.91
CA ILE A 30 -0.31 6.14 8.80
C ILE A 30 0.24 6.47 10.18
N LYS A 31 -0.54 7.17 11.01
CA LYS A 31 -0.16 7.53 12.38
C LYS A 31 0.01 6.29 13.26
N ASN A 32 -0.95 5.37 13.26
CA ASN A 32 -0.93 4.15 14.07
C ASN A 32 0.19 3.18 13.64
N SER A 33 0.60 3.26 12.37
CA SER A 33 1.74 2.51 11.82
C SER A 33 3.09 3.20 12.05
N GLY A 34 3.12 4.40 12.65
CA GLY A 34 4.36 5.16 12.87
C GLY A 34 5.02 5.70 11.59
N LEU A 35 4.30 5.73 10.46
CA LEU A 35 4.87 6.01 9.14
C LEU A 35 5.19 7.50 8.89
N ASN A 36 4.75 8.42 9.75
CA ASN A 36 5.05 9.86 9.63
C ASN A 36 6.56 10.15 9.61
N VAL A 37 7.36 9.29 10.25
CA VAL A 37 8.83 9.44 10.26
C VAL A 37 9.44 9.32 8.87
N LEU A 38 8.72 8.78 7.90
CA LEU A 38 9.22 8.57 6.54
C LEU A 38 9.38 9.87 5.76
N ASP A 39 8.70 10.95 6.14
CA ASP A 39 8.83 12.28 5.51
C ASP A 39 10.30 12.73 5.47
N ASN A 40 11.07 12.43 6.51
CA ASN A 40 12.48 12.74 6.63
C ASN A 40 13.28 11.56 7.20
N SER A 41 13.71 10.65 6.33
CA SER A 41 14.34 9.38 6.74
C SER A 41 15.26 8.78 5.68
N GLU A 42 16.07 7.84 6.13
CA GLU A 42 16.73 6.83 5.32
C GLU A 42 16.18 5.43 5.65
N LEU A 43 15.55 4.79 4.66
CA LEU A 43 15.04 3.43 4.75
C LEU A 43 15.86 2.53 3.84
N THR A 44 16.35 1.40 4.34
CA THR A 44 16.98 0.34 3.53
C THR A 44 16.32 -0.99 3.80
N PHE A 45 16.24 -1.84 2.79
CA PHE A 45 15.72 -3.21 2.89
C PHE A 45 16.19 -4.04 1.71
N LYS A 46 16.05 -5.36 1.81
CA LYS A 46 16.13 -6.28 0.68
C LYS A 46 14.72 -6.73 0.30
N PHE A 47 14.52 -6.89 -0.99
CA PHE A 47 13.31 -7.48 -1.53
C PHE A 47 13.69 -8.39 -2.69
N ARG A 48 13.44 -9.70 -2.52
CA ARG A 48 13.98 -10.76 -3.40
C ARG A 48 15.51 -10.63 -3.47
N ASN A 49 16.09 -10.69 -4.67
CA ASN A 49 17.54 -10.66 -4.88
C ASN A 49 18.14 -9.25 -4.92
N ASN A 50 17.36 -8.21 -4.64
CA ASN A 50 17.78 -6.82 -4.81
C ASN A 50 17.81 -6.09 -3.46
N SER A 51 18.74 -5.14 -3.33
CA SER A 51 18.79 -4.20 -2.20
C SER A 51 18.17 -2.87 -2.62
N TYR A 52 17.41 -2.27 -1.72
CA TYR A 52 16.71 -1.00 -1.92
C TYR A 52 17.10 0.00 -0.84
N SER A 53 17.21 1.27 -1.22
CA SER A 53 17.31 2.38 -0.27
C SER A 53 16.44 3.55 -0.71
N ALA A 54 15.80 4.20 0.26
CA ALA A 54 15.04 5.42 0.06
C ALA A 54 15.55 6.47 1.03
N HIS A 55 16.11 7.54 0.49
CA HIS A 55 16.41 8.75 1.24
C HIS A 55 15.31 9.77 0.96
N ARG A 56 14.62 10.24 1.99
CA ARG A 56 13.54 11.23 1.90
C ARG A 56 13.87 12.44 2.77
N ASN A 57 13.53 13.61 2.26
CA ASN A 57 13.63 14.88 2.97
C ASN A 57 12.46 15.79 2.53
N ASN A 58 11.34 15.69 3.24
CA ASN A 58 10.18 16.58 3.15
C ASN A 58 9.72 16.85 1.71
N GLY A 59 9.54 15.78 0.92
CA GLY A 59 9.10 15.83 -0.48
C GLY A 59 10.21 15.58 -1.50
N ASP A 60 11.48 15.85 -1.15
CA ASP A 60 12.62 15.38 -1.94
C ASP A 60 12.88 13.91 -1.64
N TYR A 61 13.12 13.12 -2.68
CA TYR A 61 13.44 11.71 -2.54
C TYR A 61 14.55 11.25 -3.48
N ASN A 62 15.28 10.24 -3.02
CA ASN A 62 16.21 9.46 -3.82
C ASN A 62 16.03 7.98 -3.50
N TYR A 63 15.52 7.25 -4.49
CA TYR A 63 15.27 5.83 -4.44
C TYR A 63 16.35 5.11 -5.22
N THR A 64 16.97 4.11 -4.60
CA THR A 64 18.00 3.29 -5.23
C THR A 64 17.59 1.82 -5.21
N ARG A 65 17.77 1.14 -6.34
CA ARG A 65 17.78 -0.32 -6.43
C ARG A 65 19.15 -0.80 -6.86
N ILE A 66 19.72 -1.75 -6.12
CA ILE A 66 20.96 -2.43 -6.48
C ILE A 66 20.65 -3.90 -6.76
N ALA A 67 20.99 -4.34 -7.98
CA ALA A 67 20.94 -5.72 -8.42
C ALA A 67 22.35 -6.21 -8.75
N LYS A 68 22.66 -7.45 -8.34
CA LYS A 68 23.94 -8.11 -8.65
C LYS A 68 23.67 -9.37 -9.47
N SER A 69 24.37 -9.50 -10.59
CA SER A 69 24.35 -10.70 -11.44
C SER A 69 25.79 -11.00 -11.86
N ASP A 70 26.33 -12.12 -11.43
CA ASP A 70 27.73 -12.51 -11.65
C ASP A 70 28.71 -11.39 -11.24
N SER A 71 29.52 -10.90 -12.18
CA SER A 71 30.44 -9.76 -11.99
C SER A 71 29.80 -8.40 -12.22
N THR A 72 28.52 -8.34 -12.60
CA THR A 72 27.83 -7.10 -12.96
C THR A 72 27.00 -6.56 -11.79
N VAL A 73 27.24 -5.30 -11.44
CA VAL A 73 26.43 -4.53 -10.49
C VAL A 73 25.63 -3.50 -11.26
N THR A 74 24.29 -3.62 -11.20
CA THR A 74 23.38 -2.60 -11.74
C THR A 74 22.83 -1.78 -10.59
N LYS A 75 22.98 -0.45 -10.68
CA LYS A 75 22.39 0.51 -9.76
C LYS A 75 21.41 1.39 -10.52
N ASP A 76 20.15 1.36 -10.12
CA ASP A 76 19.12 2.25 -10.60
C ASP A 76 18.85 3.33 -9.54
N VAL A 77 18.73 4.58 -9.98
CA VAL A 77 18.45 5.73 -9.11
C VAL A 77 17.26 6.49 -9.67
N LEU A 78 16.19 6.61 -8.89
CA LEU A 78 14.99 7.38 -9.20
C LEU A 78 14.85 8.53 -8.19
N SER A 79 14.64 9.75 -8.66
CA SER A 79 14.48 10.93 -7.81
C SER A 79 13.49 11.91 -8.42
N ASN A 80 13.17 13.01 -7.73
CA ASN A 80 12.40 14.12 -8.31
C ASN A 80 13.03 14.70 -9.60
N LYS A 81 14.33 14.45 -9.85
CA LYS A 81 15.06 14.90 -11.05
C LYS A 81 15.01 13.90 -12.22
N GLY A 82 14.37 12.75 -12.04
CA GLY A 82 14.30 11.67 -13.03
C GLY A 82 15.09 10.43 -12.64
N PHE A 83 15.27 9.54 -13.62
CA PHE A 83 15.85 8.21 -13.46
C PHE A 83 17.20 8.08 -14.17
N ARG A 84 18.13 7.39 -13.52
CA ARG A 84 19.46 7.05 -14.06
C ARG A 84 19.83 5.61 -13.74
N ARG A 85 20.58 4.97 -14.63
CA ARG A 85 21.13 3.63 -14.43
C ARG A 85 22.64 3.67 -14.53
N PHE A 86 23.28 2.91 -13.65
CA PHE A 86 24.71 2.66 -13.66
C PHE A 86 24.97 1.17 -13.78
N ILE A 87 25.92 0.78 -14.63
CA ILE A 87 26.42 -0.59 -14.76
C ILE A 87 27.89 -0.56 -14.38
N ASN A 88 28.27 -1.30 -13.34
CA ASN A 88 29.63 -1.33 -12.79
C ASN A 88 30.20 0.06 -12.45
N GLY A 89 29.32 1.02 -12.12
CA GLY A 89 29.68 2.38 -11.74
C GLY A 89 29.60 3.40 -12.89
N GLU A 90 29.50 2.96 -14.14
CA GLU A 90 29.37 3.84 -15.30
C GLU A 90 27.90 4.11 -15.62
N GLU A 91 27.55 5.38 -15.82
CA GLU A 91 26.19 5.77 -16.22
C GLU A 91 25.92 5.31 -17.66
N VAL A 92 24.75 4.72 -17.90
CA VAL A 92 24.35 4.24 -19.23
C VAL A 92 23.17 5.04 -19.75
N GLU A 93 23.26 5.43 -21.02
CA GLU A 93 22.13 6.05 -21.71
C GLU A 93 21.05 5.01 -22.01
N LEU A 94 19.80 5.41 -21.81
CA LEU A 94 18.62 4.57 -22.01
C LEU A 94 17.64 5.28 -22.91
N THR A 95 16.92 4.50 -23.72
CA THR A 95 15.76 5.03 -24.42
C THR A 95 14.68 5.44 -23.42
N GLU A 96 13.88 6.44 -23.77
CA GLU A 96 12.77 6.93 -22.93
C GLU A 96 11.85 5.80 -22.47
N LYS A 97 11.52 4.85 -23.36
CA LYS A 97 10.73 3.67 -23.03
C LYS A 97 11.35 2.85 -21.89
N ARG A 98 12.68 2.69 -21.87
CA ARG A 98 13.37 1.97 -20.80
C ARG A 98 13.47 2.79 -19.52
N VAL A 99 13.65 4.11 -19.63
CA VAL A 99 13.56 5.02 -18.48
C VAL A 99 12.22 4.86 -17.78
N ASN A 100 11.10 4.92 -18.50
CA ASN A 100 9.76 4.81 -17.92
C ASN A 100 9.54 3.44 -17.25
N GLN A 101 9.84 2.36 -17.96
CA GLN A 101 9.65 1.00 -17.44
C GLN A 101 10.47 0.72 -16.17
N LEU A 102 11.73 1.17 -16.15
CA LEU A 102 12.60 0.95 -15.00
C LEU A 102 12.26 1.89 -13.84
N SER A 103 11.84 3.13 -14.12
CA SER A 103 11.31 4.06 -13.12
C SER A 103 10.10 3.46 -12.41
N ASN A 104 9.10 2.98 -13.16
CA ASN A 104 7.91 2.35 -12.58
C ASN A 104 8.27 1.09 -11.76
N SER A 105 9.23 0.30 -12.24
CA SER A 105 9.72 -0.88 -11.52
C SER A 105 10.40 -0.54 -10.18
N VAL A 106 11.16 0.55 -10.10
CA VAL A 106 11.77 1.01 -8.84
C VAL A 106 10.71 1.65 -7.94
N ASN A 107 9.88 2.54 -8.50
CA ASN A 107 8.85 3.26 -7.75
C ASN A 107 7.86 2.30 -7.08
N SER A 108 7.36 1.31 -7.81
CA SER A 108 6.38 0.35 -7.29
C SER A 108 6.88 -0.39 -6.05
N VAL A 109 8.16 -0.79 -6.00
CA VAL A 109 8.74 -1.45 -4.82
C VAL A 109 8.83 -0.50 -3.64
N HIS A 110 9.32 0.71 -3.86
CA HIS A 110 9.35 1.71 -2.79
C HIS A 110 7.96 2.08 -2.29
N TYR A 111 6.98 2.19 -3.18
CA TYR A 111 5.60 2.53 -2.83
C TYR A 111 4.95 1.45 -1.97
N PHE A 112 4.96 0.17 -2.40
CA PHE A 112 4.30 -0.88 -1.61
C PHE A 112 5.02 -1.17 -0.29
N SER A 113 6.34 -0.93 -0.22
CA SER A 113 7.14 -1.24 0.97
C SER A 113 6.78 -0.40 2.21
N VAL A 114 6.06 0.71 2.03
CA VAL A 114 5.72 1.67 3.09
C VAL A 114 4.22 1.95 3.19
N LEU A 115 3.36 1.11 2.63
CA LEU A 115 1.92 1.33 2.72
C LEU A 115 1.44 1.40 4.18
N PRO A 116 0.45 2.26 4.50
CA PRO A 116 -0.28 3.17 3.60
C PRO A 116 0.33 4.57 3.37
N TYR A 117 1.60 4.82 3.68
CA TYR A 117 2.22 6.16 3.62
C TYR A 117 1.92 6.94 2.32
N GLY A 118 2.14 6.32 1.15
CA GLY A 118 1.95 6.96 -0.15
C GLY A 118 0.48 7.29 -0.48
N LEU A 119 -0.50 6.80 0.30
CA LEU A 119 -1.90 7.11 0.06
C LEU A 119 -2.23 8.58 0.35
N ASN A 120 -1.36 9.34 1.02
CA ASN A 120 -1.52 10.78 1.21
C ASN A 120 -0.93 11.66 0.10
N ASP A 121 -0.38 11.03 -0.95
CA ASP A 121 0.10 11.78 -2.12
C ASP A 121 -1.04 12.55 -2.80
N LYS A 122 -0.72 13.74 -3.32
CA LYS A 122 -1.70 14.65 -3.95
C LYS A 122 -2.43 14.04 -5.15
N ALA A 123 -1.83 13.04 -5.79
CA ALA A 123 -2.42 12.36 -6.94
C ALA A 123 -3.48 11.30 -6.56
N VAL A 124 -3.54 10.91 -5.28
CA VAL A 124 -4.39 9.83 -4.77
C VAL A 124 -5.81 10.33 -4.52
N ILE A 125 -6.77 9.73 -5.22
CA ILE A 125 -8.20 9.95 -5.02
C ILE A 125 -8.75 8.77 -4.23
N LYS A 126 -9.40 9.05 -3.10
CA LYS A 126 -9.92 8.04 -2.17
C LYS A 126 -11.44 8.06 -2.15
N LYS A 127 -12.05 6.88 -2.14
CA LYS A 127 -13.50 6.72 -1.98
C LYS A 127 -13.80 5.62 -0.97
N LEU A 128 -14.52 5.94 0.10
CA LEU A 128 -15.01 4.94 1.04
C LEU A 128 -16.15 4.16 0.38
N LEU A 129 -15.99 2.85 0.22
CA LEU A 129 -17.00 1.96 -0.36
C LEU A 129 -17.96 1.39 0.69
N GLY A 130 -17.65 1.60 1.97
CA GLY A 130 -18.41 1.08 3.10
C GLY A 130 -17.61 0.06 3.90
N SER A 131 -18.32 -0.87 4.53
CA SER A 131 -17.74 -1.87 5.42
C SER A 131 -17.95 -3.28 4.91
N THR A 132 -17.02 -4.17 5.23
CA THR A 132 -17.11 -5.60 4.93
C THR A 132 -16.46 -6.40 6.05
N SER A 133 -16.70 -7.71 6.11
CA SER A 133 -16.07 -8.61 7.06
C SER A 133 -15.18 -9.60 6.31
N ILE A 134 -13.96 -9.81 6.82
CA ILE A 134 -13.02 -10.80 6.31
C ILE A 134 -12.57 -11.62 7.52
N LYS A 135 -12.79 -12.94 7.49
CA LYS A 135 -12.52 -13.88 8.58
C LYS A 135 -13.14 -13.47 9.92
N GLY A 136 -14.33 -12.86 9.88
CA GLY A 136 -15.05 -12.40 11.07
C GLY A 136 -14.54 -11.09 11.69
N ILE A 137 -13.59 -10.41 11.06
CA ILE A 137 -13.11 -9.08 11.46
C ILE A 137 -13.71 -8.04 10.52
N ASP A 138 -14.16 -6.91 11.06
CA ASP A 138 -14.73 -5.82 10.27
C ASP A 138 -13.65 -4.87 9.73
N TYR A 139 -13.81 -4.48 8.47
CA TYR A 139 -12.91 -3.56 7.77
C TYR A 139 -13.67 -2.40 7.14
N TYR A 140 -13.03 -1.23 7.11
CA TYR A 140 -13.34 -0.18 6.16
C TYR A 140 -12.71 -0.51 4.82
N LYS A 141 -13.51 -0.48 3.75
CA LYS A 141 -13.05 -0.74 2.39
C LYS A 141 -12.93 0.58 1.63
N ILE A 142 -11.72 0.92 1.22
CA ILE A 142 -11.41 2.16 0.51
C ILE A 142 -10.92 1.84 -0.90
N GLU A 143 -11.57 2.43 -1.88
CA GLU A 143 -11.10 2.48 -3.26
C GLU A 143 -10.10 3.62 -3.42
N VAL A 144 -9.02 3.34 -4.14
CA VAL A 144 -8.01 4.33 -4.53
C VAL A 144 -7.81 4.28 -6.02
N THR A 145 -7.84 5.46 -6.62
CA THR A 145 -7.47 5.73 -8.02
C THR A 145 -6.50 6.90 -8.06
N PHE A 146 -5.87 7.13 -9.21
CA PHE A 146 -4.90 8.21 -9.38
C PHE A 146 -5.38 9.20 -10.43
N ASN A 147 -5.12 10.48 -10.23
CA ASN A 147 -5.38 11.47 -11.26
C ASN A 147 -4.40 11.30 -12.45
N LYS A 148 -4.81 11.75 -13.64
CA LYS A 148 -4.00 11.66 -14.87
C LYS A 148 -2.68 12.45 -14.77
N VAL A 149 -2.59 13.43 -13.86
CA VAL A 149 -1.41 14.27 -13.63
C VAL A 149 -0.70 13.80 -12.36
N GLY A 150 0.16 12.79 -12.49
CA GLY A 150 0.96 12.23 -11.39
C GLY A 150 0.77 10.74 -11.14
N GLY A 151 -0.28 10.11 -11.70
CA GLY A 151 -0.52 8.67 -11.62
C GLY A 151 0.37 7.79 -12.52
N GLY A 152 1.19 8.38 -13.39
CA GLY A 152 2.04 7.62 -14.32
C GLY A 152 1.23 6.71 -15.27
N ASP A 153 1.80 5.55 -15.63
CA ASP A 153 1.14 4.54 -16.46
C ASP A 153 0.01 3.78 -15.71
N ASP A 154 -0.14 4.02 -14.40
CA ASP A 154 -1.08 3.31 -13.50
C ASP A 154 -2.43 4.05 -13.38
N PHE A 155 -2.72 5.05 -14.22
CA PHE A 155 -3.97 5.83 -14.13
C PHE A 155 -5.24 5.00 -14.36
N ASP A 156 -5.13 3.86 -15.04
CA ASP A 156 -6.23 2.91 -15.26
C ASP A 156 -6.36 1.88 -14.13
N ASP A 157 -5.42 1.85 -13.18
CA ASP A 157 -5.40 0.84 -12.13
C ASP A 157 -6.28 1.27 -10.94
N VAL A 158 -7.20 0.38 -10.57
CA VAL A 158 -8.07 0.56 -9.40
C VAL A 158 -7.54 -0.30 -8.26
N PHE A 159 -7.38 0.32 -7.11
CA PHE A 159 -6.91 -0.33 -5.89
C PHE A 159 -8.02 -0.38 -4.84
N LEU A 160 -8.04 -1.45 -4.06
CA LEU A 160 -8.88 -1.60 -2.89
C LEU A 160 -7.98 -1.84 -1.67
N TYR A 161 -8.27 -1.14 -0.58
CA TYR A 161 -7.56 -1.24 0.68
C TYR A 161 -8.56 -1.55 1.78
N TRP A 162 -8.23 -2.49 2.66
CA TRP A 162 -9.05 -2.85 3.81
C TRP A 162 -8.32 -2.51 5.10
N PHE A 163 -8.89 -1.56 5.84
CA PHE A 163 -8.38 -1.09 7.12
C PHE A 163 -9.24 -1.67 8.24
N ASN A 164 -8.60 -2.36 9.18
CA ASN A 164 -9.28 -2.95 10.33
C ASN A 164 -10.04 -1.86 11.11
N LYS A 165 -11.32 -2.07 11.42
CA LYS A 165 -12.13 -1.03 12.07
C LYS A 165 -11.72 -0.71 13.51
N GLU A 166 -11.12 -1.67 14.21
CA GLU A 166 -10.72 -1.49 15.60
C GLU A 166 -9.36 -0.80 15.70
N THR A 167 -8.41 -1.21 14.86
CA THR A 167 -7.02 -0.74 14.93
C THR A 167 -6.70 0.36 13.90
N LEU A 168 -7.53 0.51 12.88
CA LEU A 168 -7.30 1.34 11.69
C LEU A 168 -6.02 0.95 10.92
N LEU A 169 -5.48 -0.25 11.16
CA LEU A 169 -4.30 -0.74 10.45
C LEU A 169 -4.69 -1.37 9.10
N LEU A 170 -3.84 -1.15 8.10
CA LEU A 170 -3.97 -1.79 6.80
C LEU A 170 -3.57 -3.28 6.90
N GLU A 171 -4.43 -4.16 6.39
CA GLU A 171 -4.21 -5.61 6.40
C GLU A 171 -4.43 -6.28 5.03
N TYR A 172 -5.31 -5.73 4.18
CA TYR A 172 -5.52 -6.28 2.83
C TYR A 172 -5.42 -5.21 1.76
N ILE A 173 -4.93 -5.62 0.59
CA ILE A 173 -4.87 -4.78 -0.62
C ILE A 173 -5.25 -5.62 -1.83
N ALA A 174 -5.97 -5.05 -2.77
CA ALA A 174 -6.21 -5.66 -4.08
C ALA A 174 -6.04 -4.62 -5.16
N TYR A 175 -5.60 -5.06 -6.34
CA TYR A 175 -5.45 -4.19 -7.48
C TYR A 175 -5.66 -4.93 -8.79
N LYS A 176 -6.20 -4.19 -9.75
CA LYS A 176 -6.20 -4.54 -11.16
C LYS A 176 -4.97 -3.92 -11.80
N TYR A 177 -4.26 -4.71 -12.59
CA TYR A 177 -3.19 -4.21 -13.45
C TYR A 177 -3.50 -4.61 -14.88
N HIS A 178 -3.13 -3.77 -15.84
CA HIS A 178 -3.39 -4.00 -17.26
C HIS A 178 -2.17 -4.54 -18.02
N THR A 179 -1.00 -4.58 -17.37
CA THR A 179 0.25 -5.05 -17.98
C THR A 179 0.28 -6.58 -18.17
N SER A 180 0.97 -7.06 -19.21
CA SER A 180 1.24 -8.49 -19.46
C SER A 180 -0.01 -9.40 -19.56
N GLY A 181 -1.07 -8.91 -20.22
CA GLY A 181 -2.35 -9.64 -20.36
C GLY A 181 -3.35 -9.35 -19.23
N GLY A 182 -2.99 -8.43 -18.33
CA GLY A 182 -3.81 -7.97 -17.23
C GLY A 182 -3.96 -8.98 -16.11
N GLY A 183 -4.64 -8.55 -15.04
CA GLY A 183 -5.01 -9.46 -13.97
C GLY A 183 -5.36 -8.75 -12.68
N ILE A 184 -5.67 -9.58 -11.69
CA ILE A 184 -6.05 -9.15 -10.36
C ILE A 184 -5.10 -9.80 -9.35
N ARG A 185 -4.64 -9.01 -8.39
CA ARG A 185 -3.97 -9.52 -7.19
C ARG A 185 -4.76 -9.13 -5.95
N PHE A 186 -4.76 -10.05 -4.99
CA PHE A 186 -5.20 -9.81 -3.62
C PHE A 186 -4.01 -10.11 -2.71
N ARG A 187 -3.75 -9.22 -1.77
CA ARG A 187 -2.67 -9.33 -0.80
C ARG A 187 -3.27 -9.43 0.59
N ASP A 188 -2.89 -10.49 1.28
CA ASP A 188 -3.26 -10.80 2.66
C ASP A 188 -2.02 -10.60 3.53
N MET A 189 -2.11 -9.73 4.54
CA MET A 189 -0.99 -9.45 5.43
C MET A 189 -0.57 -10.74 6.14
N LYS A 190 0.70 -11.08 6.01
CA LYS A 190 1.27 -12.33 6.52
C LYS A 190 2.08 -12.10 7.78
N LYS A 191 2.84 -11.00 7.80
CA LYS A 191 3.77 -10.67 8.89
C LYS A 191 3.95 -9.17 8.97
N GLU A 192 4.12 -8.71 10.21
CA GLU A 192 4.47 -7.33 10.51
C GLU A 192 5.90 -7.26 11.03
N HIS A 193 6.60 -6.18 10.69
CA HIS A 193 7.91 -5.84 11.24
C HIS A 193 7.82 -4.51 11.96
N GLY A 194 8.20 -4.47 13.23
CA GLY A 194 8.39 -3.24 13.98
C GLY A 194 9.84 -2.80 13.92
N VAL A 195 10.12 -1.65 13.31
CA VAL A 195 11.47 -1.06 13.25
C VAL A 195 11.39 0.39 13.70
N ASN A 196 12.03 0.71 14.83
CA ASN A 196 12.06 2.07 15.40
C ASN A 196 10.66 2.70 15.53
N GLY A 197 9.68 1.93 16.02
CA GLY A 197 8.30 2.39 16.19
C GLY A 197 7.48 2.48 14.90
N THR A 198 8.04 2.04 13.76
CA THR A 198 7.36 2.01 12.45
C THR A 198 7.01 0.59 12.06
N ARG A 199 5.78 0.39 11.55
CA ARG A 199 5.23 -0.89 11.11
C ARG A 199 5.44 -1.06 9.61
N PHE A 200 6.07 -2.17 9.22
CA PHE A 200 6.24 -2.62 7.83
C PHE A 200 5.53 -3.96 7.62
N LEU A 201 5.13 -4.26 6.38
CA LEU A 201 4.23 -5.39 6.10
C LEU A 201 4.80 -6.31 5.03
N ASP A 202 4.77 -7.60 5.34
CA ASP A 202 4.86 -8.67 4.36
C ASP A 202 3.46 -9.14 3.97
N TYR A 203 3.31 -9.56 2.72
CA TYR A 203 2.04 -10.04 2.20
C TYR A 203 2.17 -11.40 1.54
N GLN A 204 1.16 -12.24 1.73
CA GLN A 204 0.88 -13.30 0.78
C GLN A 204 0.19 -12.70 -0.45
N ASN A 205 0.68 -13.01 -1.65
CA ASN A 205 0.13 -12.51 -2.90
C ASN A 205 -0.68 -13.60 -3.60
N LEU A 206 -1.97 -13.34 -3.78
CA LEU A 206 -2.98 -14.26 -4.29
C LEU A 206 -3.54 -13.77 -5.63
N LYS A 207 -4.16 -14.67 -6.38
CA LYS A 207 -4.93 -14.36 -7.60
C LYS A 207 -6.26 -15.12 -7.61
N PRO A 208 -7.31 -14.60 -8.24
CA PRO A 208 -8.54 -15.36 -8.41
C PRO A 208 -8.33 -16.56 -9.34
N LYS A 209 -9.09 -17.64 -9.10
CA LYS A 209 -9.10 -18.84 -9.96
C LYS A 209 -9.64 -18.55 -11.37
N SER A 210 -10.56 -17.58 -11.49
CA SER A 210 -11.10 -17.07 -12.74
C SER A 210 -10.76 -15.58 -12.90
N ILE A 211 -10.61 -15.10 -14.13
CA ILE A 211 -10.44 -13.66 -14.41
C ILE A 211 -11.77 -12.93 -14.61
N ASP A 212 -12.85 -13.67 -14.90
CA ASP A 212 -14.21 -13.15 -15.01
C ASP A 212 -14.85 -13.06 -13.62
N ILE A 213 -14.44 -12.03 -12.88
CA ILE A 213 -14.95 -11.76 -11.53
C ILE A 213 -15.31 -10.28 -11.38
N ASP A 214 -16.26 -10.00 -10.49
CA ASP A 214 -16.39 -8.65 -9.95
C ASP A 214 -15.22 -8.37 -8.99
N PHE A 215 -14.36 -7.45 -9.39
CA PHE A 215 -13.23 -7.01 -8.59
C PHE A 215 -13.62 -6.42 -7.24
N TYR A 216 -14.78 -5.74 -7.18
CA TYR A 216 -15.29 -5.20 -5.93
C TYR A 216 -15.83 -6.29 -5.01
N ALA A 217 -15.92 -7.54 -5.46
CA ALA A 217 -16.29 -8.69 -4.64
C ALA A 217 -15.12 -9.61 -4.30
N ILE A 218 -13.87 -9.22 -4.60
CA ILE A 218 -12.69 -10.08 -4.41
C ILE A 218 -12.47 -10.54 -2.96
N ASP A 219 -12.85 -9.74 -1.97
CA ASP A 219 -12.84 -10.10 -0.55
C ASP A 219 -13.77 -11.28 -0.25
N LYS A 220 -14.92 -11.38 -0.93
CA LYS A 220 -15.82 -12.54 -0.81
C LYS A 220 -15.18 -13.81 -1.39
N LEU A 221 -14.54 -13.69 -2.55
CA LEU A 221 -13.82 -14.81 -3.16
C LEU A 221 -12.66 -15.31 -2.29
N TYR A 222 -12.04 -14.40 -1.53
CA TYR A 222 -11.02 -14.78 -0.55
C TYR A 222 -11.62 -15.62 0.59
N GLU A 223 -12.73 -15.19 1.17
CA GLU A 223 -13.47 -15.95 2.21
C GLU A 223 -13.91 -17.33 1.73
N GLU A 224 -14.30 -17.46 0.46
CA GLU A 224 -14.73 -18.71 -0.15
C GLU A 224 -13.58 -19.66 -0.50
N GLY A 225 -12.32 -19.27 -0.29
CA GLY A 225 -11.15 -20.06 -0.70
C GLY A 225 -10.98 -20.14 -2.24
N SER A 226 -11.52 -19.15 -2.96
CA SER A 226 -11.50 -19.04 -4.41
C SER A 226 -10.29 -18.30 -4.97
N LEU A 227 -9.31 -17.95 -4.12
CA LEU A 227 -8.02 -17.39 -4.53
C LEU A 227 -6.90 -18.43 -4.42
N LEU A 228 -5.91 -18.32 -5.30
CA LEU A 228 -4.72 -19.18 -5.36
C LEU A 228 -3.48 -18.37 -4.99
N LYS A 229 -2.60 -18.94 -4.16
CA LYS A 229 -1.29 -18.35 -3.87
C LYS A 229 -0.43 -18.27 -5.13
N VAL A 230 0.17 -17.10 -5.35
CA VAL A 230 1.11 -16.85 -6.45
C VAL A 230 2.54 -16.70 -5.92
N SER A 231 2.72 -15.90 -4.88
CA SER A 231 4.04 -15.61 -4.31
C SER A 231 3.89 -15.03 -2.90
N ASP A 232 5.02 -14.82 -2.23
CA ASP A 232 5.11 -13.98 -1.04
C ASP A 232 5.78 -12.64 -1.42
N ILE A 233 5.47 -11.59 -0.66
CA ILE A 233 6.06 -10.26 -0.73
C ILE A 233 6.69 -10.04 0.65
N GLU A 234 8.00 -10.23 0.74
CA GLU A 234 8.72 -10.24 2.03
C GLU A 234 9.85 -9.21 2.00
N LEU A 235 9.84 -8.32 2.98
CA LEU A 235 10.90 -7.36 3.22
C LEU A 235 11.91 -7.95 4.21
N GLU A 236 13.18 -7.89 3.86
CA GLU A 236 14.26 -8.42 4.68
C GLU A 236 15.25 -7.33 5.07
N ASN A 237 15.92 -7.50 6.22
CA ASN A 237 16.99 -6.60 6.67
C ASN A 237 16.57 -5.12 6.67
N ILE A 238 15.34 -4.83 7.12
CA ILE A 238 14.78 -3.49 7.17
C ILE A 238 15.58 -2.65 8.18
N GLN A 239 16.10 -1.50 7.75
CA GLN A 239 16.73 -0.52 8.62
C GLN A 239 16.13 0.85 8.33
N LEU A 240 15.77 1.56 9.38
CA LEU A 240 15.17 2.89 9.29
C LEU A 240 15.94 3.86 10.19
N ARG A 241 16.32 5.01 9.64
CA ARG A 241 16.96 6.10 10.36
C ARG A 241 16.23 7.40 10.05
N GLN A 242 16.05 8.26 11.03
CA GLN A 242 15.58 9.62 10.80
C GLN A 242 16.81 10.50 10.49
N ASN A 243 16.64 11.47 9.60
CA ASN A 243 17.70 12.45 9.31
C ASN A 243 17.67 13.61 10.30
#